data_AF-A0A401L7T1-F1
#
_entry.id   AF-A0A401L7T1-F1
#
_cell.length_a   1.000
_cell.length_b   1.000
_cell.length_c   1.000
_cell.angle_alpha   90.00
_cell.angle_beta   90.00
_cell.angle_gamma   90.00
#
_symmetry.space_group_name_H-M   'P 1'
#
loop_
_entity.id
_entity.type
_entity.pdbx_description
1 polymer ?
#
loop_
_entity_poly.entity_id
_entity_poly.type
_entity_poly.pdbx_seq_one_letter_code
_entity_poly.pdbx_strand_id
1 'polypeptide(L)'
;MITVSVDNVPNSAPLEHPEVNQVDHLIRGYEGATIVLETMRSRLQAAKGQKAEPPHERLKRLEEELGWHQQENDFYGICYDIYQRLYLKVIEVSQDIILQSFFEPKTTPNGDPFLYDALCRLNAAIKESQIDENQAEVAWKGYWSIPKTVNPSSSWI
;
A
#
# COMPACT_ATOMS: atom_id res chain seq x y z
N MET A 1 20.90 61.73 57.53
CA MET A 1 19.49 61.32 57.40
C MET A 1 19.49 60.11 56.49
N ILE A 2 19.48 58.89 57.05
CA ILE A 2 19.57 57.64 56.28
C ILE A 2 18.41 56.77 56.77
N THR A 3 17.48 56.51 55.87
CA THR A 3 16.26 55.72 56.08
C THR A 3 16.57 54.22 55.96
N VAL A 4 16.01 53.42 56.86
CA VAL A 4 15.92 51.96 56.77
C VAL A 4 14.45 51.57 56.52
N SER A 5 14.22 50.63 55.61
CA SER A 5 13.23 49.53 55.68
C SER A 5 13.23 48.79 54.33
N VAL A 6 13.75 47.56 54.26
CA VAL A 6 13.10 46.24 54.54
C VAL A 6 12.30 45.72 53.34
N ASP A 7 12.74 44.53 52.90
CA ASP A 7 12.11 43.51 52.06
C ASP A 7 11.65 43.82 50.63
N ASN A 8 12.36 43.24 49.67
CA ASN A 8 11.75 42.21 48.82
C ASN A 8 12.84 41.39 48.10
N VAL A 9 12.99 40.12 48.47
CA VAL A 9 13.68 39.13 47.64
C VAL A 9 12.64 38.57 46.67
N PRO A 10 12.74 38.79 45.34
CA PRO A 10 12.05 37.93 44.42
C PRO A 10 12.93 36.69 44.24
N ASN A 11 12.51 35.67 44.96
CA ASN A 11 12.73 34.27 44.65
C ASN A 11 12.38 34.04 43.16
N SER A 12 13.37 33.97 42.30
CA SER A 12 13.23 33.27 41.02
C SER A 12 14.18 32.10 41.04
N ALA A 13 13.65 30.96 41.47
CA ALA A 13 14.21 29.66 41.17
C ALA A 13 14.75 29.69 39.72
N PRO A 14 15.96 29.18 39.45
CA PRO A 14 16.27 28.79 38.10
C PRO A 14 15.19 27.77 37.74
N LEU A 15 14.29 28.14 36.84
CA LEU A 15 13.47 27.16 36.14
C LEU A 15 14.50 26.23 35.49
N GLU A 16 14.72 25.07 36.10
CA GLU A 16 15.26 23.89 35.44
C GLU A 16 14.31 23.63 34.27
N HIS A 17 14.59 24.30 33.15
CA HIS A 17 14.14 23.86 31.87
C HIS A 17 14.71 22.45 31.72
N PRO A 18 13.90 21.47 31.24
CA PRO A 18 14.46 20.16 30.95
C PRO A 18 15.69 20.40 30.06
N GLU A 19 16.82 19.75 30.37
CA GLU A 19 17.99 19.66 29.49
C GLU A 19 17.55 18.95 28.21
N VAL A 20 16.79 19.66 27.38
CA VAL A 20 16.54 19.32 26.00
C VAL A 20 17.89 19.53 25.36
N ASN A 21 18.52 18.41 25.01
CA ASN A 21 19.87 18.37 24.47
C ASN A 21 20.00 19.47 23.41
N GLN A 22 21.12 20.21 23.40
CA GLN A 22 21.35 21.27 22.41
C GLN A 22 21.15 20.76 20.96
N VAL A 23 21.37 19.46 20.77
CA VAL A 23 21.08 18.68 19.57
C VAL A 23 19.58 18.67 19.22
N ASP A 24 18.66 18.51 20.18
CA ASP A 24 17.21 18.49 19.95
C ASP A 24 16.67 19.86 19.53
N HIS A 25 17.28 20.95 20.01
CA HIS A 25 16.97 22.30 19.53
C HIS A 25 17.39 22.50 18.08
N LEU A 26 18.55 21.97 17.69
CA LEU A 26 19.00 22.00 16.30
C LEU A 26 18.09 21.13 15.42
N ILE A 27 17.76 19.92 15.85
CA ILE A 27 16.85 19.01 15.13
C ILE A 27 15.49 19.69 14.92
N ARG A 28 14.94 20.33 15.95
CA ARG A 28 13.69 21.11 15.84
C ARG A 28 13.84 22.31 14.90
N GLY A 29 14.97 23.00 14.92
CA GLY A 29 15.29 24.09 13.99
C GLY A 29 15.37 23.65 12.53
N TYR A 30 15.62 22.35 12.28
CA TYR A 30 15.63 21.72 10.96
C TYR A 30 14.47 20.73 10.77
N GLU A 31 13.30 21.01 11.39
CA GLU A 31 12.04 20.26 11.23
C GLU A 31 12.15 18.73 11.47
N GLY A 32 13.09 18.27 12.29
CA GLY A 32 13.23 16.86 12.63
C GLY A 32 14.19 16.05 11.73
N ALA A 33 14.89 16.69 10.79
CA ALA A 33 15.82 15.99 9.89
C ALA A 33 17.14 15.60 10.60
N THR A 34 17.25 14.35 11.04
CA THR A 34 18.41 13.84 11.83
C THR A 34 19.42 13.00 11.07
N ILE A 35 19.24 12.73 9.78
CA ILE A 35 20.19 11.90 9.04
C ILE A 35 20.16 12.26 7.56
N VAL A 36 21.28 12.71 7.02
CA VAL A 36 21.45 12.94 5.59
C VAL A 36 22.63 12.10 5.12
N LEU A 37 22.32 10.92 4.57
CA LEU A 37 23.22 10.11 3.74
C LEU A 37 23.63 10.82 2.42
N GLU A 38 23.21 12.08 2.21
CA GLU A 38 23.43 12.89 1.00
C GLU A 38 24.63 13.83 1.06
N THR A 39 25.50 13.73 2.08
CA THR A 39 26.62 14.69 2.29
C THR A 39 27.85 14.46 1.43
N MET A 40 27.85 13.51 0.48
CA MET A 40 28.95 13.39 -0.48
C MET A 40 29.08 14.71 -1.27
N ARG A 41 30.23 15.38 -1.15
CA ARG A 41 30.54 16.68 -1.76
C ARG A 41 30.15 16.76 -3.24
N SER A 42 30.35 15.67 -3.98
CA SER A 42 29.97 15.53 -5.38
C SER A 42 28.45 15.63 -5.61
N ARG A 43 27.63 15.02 -4.75
CA ARG A 43 26.16 15.09 -4.80
C ARG A 43 25.65 16.45 -4.38
N LEU A 44 26.27 17.06 -3.36
CA LEU A 44 25.92 18.40 -2.88
C LEU A 44 26.28 19.49 -3.91
N GLN A 45 27.41 19.35 -4.62
CA GLN A 45 27.77 20.20 -5.75
C GLN A 45 26.84 20.00 -6.94
N ALA A 46 26.45 18.76 -7.24
CA ALA A 46 25.47 18.46 -8.29
C ALA A 46 24.08 19.04 -7.97
N ALA A 47 23.62 18.90 -6.72
CA ALA A 47 22.36 19.47 -6.25
C ALA A 47 22.37 21.00 -6.22
N LYS A 48 23.52 21.63 -5.89
CA LYS A 48 23.69 23.09 -5.95
C LYS A 48 23.63 23.64 -7.39
N GLY A 49 23.94 22.80 -8.38
CA GLY A 49 23.78 23.12 -9.81
C GLY A 49 22.36 22.87 -10.35
N GLN A 50 21.53 22.13 -9.62
CA GLN A 50 20.12 21.96 -9.96
C GLN A 50 19.33 23.16 -9.45
N LYS A 51 18.56 23.79 -10.35
CA LYS A 51 17.60 24.82 -9.96
C LYS A 51 16.54 24.14 -9.10
N ALA A 52 16.40 24.59 -7.85
CA ALA A 52 15.34 24.10 -6.97
C ALA A 52 14.00 24.29 -7.67
N GLU A 53 13.28 23.19 -7.90
CA GLU A 53 11.94 23.23 -8.45
C GLU A 53 11.07 24.07 -7.51
N PRO A 54 10.31 25.05 -8.04
CA PRO A 54 9.49 25.88 -7.20
C PRO A 54 8.43 25.00 -6.50
N PRO A 55 8.08 25.29 -5.23
CA PRO A 55 7.22 24.42 -4.43
C PRO A 55 5.88 24.03 -5.09
N HIS A 56 5.31 24.92 -5.91
CA HIS A 56 4.04 24.66 -6.61
C HIS A 56 4.17 23.63 -7.74
N GLU A 57 5.29 23.61 -8.48
CA GLU A 57 5.55 22.60 -9.51
C GLU A 57 5.77 21.23 -8.87
N ARG A 58 6.50 21.20 -7.75
CA ARG A 58 6.70 19.98 -6.96
C ARG A 58 5.38 19.40 -6.42
N LEU A 59 4.50 20.24 -5.87
CA LEU A 59 3.20 19.81 -5.37
C LEU A 59 2.34 19.22 -6.48
N LYS A 60 2.28 19.89 -7.63
CA LYS A 60 1.52 19.39 -8.79
C LYS A 60 2.01 18.02 -9.24
N ARG A 61 3.33 17.83 -9.32
CA ARG A 61 3.92 16.54 -9.68
C ARG A 61 3.57 15.43 -8.68
N LEU A 62 3.64 15.72 -7.38
CA LEU A 62 3.29 14.77 -6.34
C LEU A 62 1.80 14.41 -6.36
N GLU A 63 0.93 15.35 -6.70
CA GLU A 63 -0.51 15.11 -6.84
C GLU A 63 -0.80 14.19 -8.05
N GLU A 64 -0.12 14.41 -9.18
CA GLU A 64 -0.18 13.52 -10.34
C GLU A 64 0.32 12.11 -10.00
N GLU A 65 1.46 12.02 -9.31
CA GLU A 65 2.04 10.74 -8.86
C GLU A 65 1.12 10.00 -7.88
N LEU A 66 0.51 10.72 -6.93
CA LEU A 66 -0.48 10.14 -6.01
C LEU A 66 -1.68 9.56 -6.78
N GLY A 67 -2.15 10.26 -7.82
CA GLY A 67 -3.21 9.78 -8.69
C GLY A 67 -2.85 8.48 -9.40
N TRP A 68 -1.59 8.34 -9.85
CA TRP A 68 -1.08 7.12 -10.46
C TRP A 68 -1.05 5.95 -9.47
N HIS A 69 -0.50 6.18 -8.27
CA HIS A 69 -0.46 5.16 -7.21
C HIS A 69 -1.86 4.73 -6.78
N GLN A 70 -2.82 5.65 -6.74
CA GLN A 70 -4.21 5.30 -6.41
C GLN A 70 -4.81 4.37 -7.46
N GLN A 71 -4.62 4.67 -8.75
CA GLN A 71 -5.14 3.83 -9.84
C GLN A 71 -4.48 2.45 -9.89
N GLU A 72 -3.18 2.39 -9.60
CA GLU A 72 -2.46 1.13 -9.48
C GLU A 72 -2.97 0.31 -8.28
N ASN A 73 -3.14 0.93 -7.12
CA ASN A 73 -3.70 0.29 -5.94
C ASN A 73 -5.13 -0.21 -6.17
N ASP A 74 -5.98 0.57 -6.84
CA ASP A 74 -7.35 0.18 -7.15
C ASP A 74 -7.38 -1.05 -8.07
N PHE A 75 -6.51 -1.08 -9.09
CA PHE A 75 -6.38 -2.23 -9.97
C PHE A 75 -5.93 -3.49 -9.22
N TYR A 76 -4.87 -3.41 -8.42
CA TYR A 76 -4.40 -4.56 -7.66
C TYR A 76 -5.40 -5.00 -6.57
N GLY A 77 -6.16 -4.06 -6.00
CA GLY A 77 -7.27 -4.34 -5.10
C GLY A 77 -8.35 -5.20 -5.78
N ILE A 78 -8.76 -4.83 -6.99
CA ILE A 78 -9.71 -5.61 -7.78
C ILE A 78 -9.17 -7.02 -8.08
N CYS A 79 -7.91 -7.13 -8.51
CA CYS A 79 -7.29 -8.43 -8.76
C CYS A 79 -7.24 -9.31 -7.50
N TYR A 80 -6.95 -8.71 -6.35
CA TYR A 80 -6.97 -9.40 -5.07
C TYR A 80 -8.37 -9.93 -4.73
N ASP A 81 -9.40 -9.11 -4.90
CA ASP A 81 -10.79 -9.49 -4.61
C ASP A 81 -11.27 -10.64 -5.51
N ILE A 82 -10.89 -10.63 -6.79
CA ILE A 82 -11.18 -11.72 -7.74
C ILE A 82 -10.50 -13.01 -7.26
N TYR A 83 -9.20 -12.95 -6.97
CA TYR A 83 -8.45 -14.10 -6.50
C TYR A 83 -9.00 -14.65 -5.18
N GLN A 84 -9.30 -13.77 -4.23
CA GLN A 84 -9.85 -14.15 -2.94
C GLN A 84 -11.20 -14.86 -3.09
N ARG A 85 -12.07 -14.37 -3.98
CA ARG A 85 -13.37 -15.00 -4.27
C ARG A 85 -13.18 -16.41 -4.86
N LEU A 86 -12.28 -16.56 -5.83
CA LEU A 86 -11.94 -17.86 -6.41
C LEU A 86 -11.38 -18.82 -5.35
N TYR A 87 -10.44 -18.35 -4.53
CA TYR A 87 -9.82 -19.11 -3.46
C TYR A 87 -10.85 -19.64 -2.45
N LEU A 88 -11.78 -18.80 -2.00
CA LEU A 88 -12.87 -19.21 -1.12
C LEU A 88 -13.74 -20.30 -1.77
N LYS A 89 -13.99 -20.19 -3.08
CA LYS A 89 -14.80 -21.18 -3.79
C LYS A 89 -14.09 -22.51 -3.97
N VAL A 90 -12.77 -22.49 -4.18
CA VAL A 90 -11.93 -23.70 -4.17
C VAL A 90 -11.95 -24.36 -2.79
N ILE A 91 -11.83 -23.60 -1.70
CA ILE A 91 -11.93 -24.14 -0.34
C ILE A 91 -13.29 -24.81 -0.13
N GLU A 92 -14.39 -24.12 -0.44
CA GLU A 92 -15.75 -24.64 -0.26
C GLU A 92 -15.94 -25.97 -0.99
N VAL A 93 -15.61 -26.03 -2.28
CA VAL A 93 -15.76 -27.26 -3.07
C VAL A 93 -14.83 -28.36 -2.55
N SER A 94 -13.60 -28.03 -2.13
CA SER A 94 -12.67 -29.01 -1.57
C SER A 94 -13.21 -29.60 -0.26
N GLN A 95 -13.78 -28.78 0.62
CA GLN A 95 -14.40 -29.22 1.86
C GLN A 95 -15.59 -30.13 1.59
N ASP A 96 -16.46 -29.77 0.65
CA ASP A 96 -17.59 -30.60 0.24
C ASP A 96 -17.12 -31.99 -0.22
N ILE A 97 -16.09 -32.04 -1.07
CA ILE A 97 -15.52 -33.30 -1.58
C ILE A 97 -14.95 -34.15 -0.45
N ILE A 98 -14.19 -33.52 0.44
CA ILE A 98 -13.61 -34.20 1.60
C ILE A 98 -14.73 -34.79 2.47
N LEU A 99 -15.76 -34.01 2.79
CA LEU A 99 -16.88 -34.47 3.62
C LEU A 99 -17.65 -35.61 2.96
N GLN A 100 -17.94 -35.52 1.65
CA GLN A 100 -18.62 -36.58 0.92
C GLN A 100 -17.84 -37.91 1.01
N SER A 101 -16.51 -37.86 0.89
CA SER A 101 -15.67 -39.06 1.01
C SER A 101 -15.77 -39.77 2.37
N PHE A 102 -16.08 -39.02 3.45
CA PHE A 102 -16.24 -39.57 4.79
C PHE A 102 -17.65 -40.10 5.07
N PHE A 103 -18.68 -39.48 4.50
CA PHE A 103 -20.08 -39.83 4.79
C PHE A 103 -20.70 -40.83 3.81
N GLU A 104 -20.24 -40.88 2.54
CA GLU A 104 -20.80 -41.77 1.51
C GLU A 104 -19.73 -42.51 0.69
N PRO A 105 -18.90 -43.38 1.29
CA PRO A 105 -17.77 -44.04 0.62
C PRO A 105 -18.15 -45.10 -0.43
N LYS A 106 -19.45 -45.28 -0.74
CA LYS A 106 -19.95 -46.35 -1.62
C LYS A 106 -20.28 -45.88 -3.04
N THR A 107 -20.16 -44.59 -3.36
CA THR A 107 -20.31 -44.13 -4.74
C THR A 107 -19.06 -44.52 -5.53
N THR A 108 -19.25 -45.29 -6.60
CA THR A 108 -18.16 -45.55 -7.55
C THR A 108 -17.67 -44.22 -8.14
N PRO A 109 -16.36 -43.93 -8.14
CA PRO A 109 -15.83 -42.63 -8.58
C PRO A 109 -16.10 -42.34 -10.07
N ASN A 110 -16.34 -43.38 -10.87
CA ASN A 110 -16.77 -43.23 -12.25
C ASN A 110 -18.26 -42.89 -12.32
N GLY A 111 -18.57 -41.66 -12.70
CA GLY A 111 -19.94 -41.19 -12.89
C GLY A 111 -20.63 -40.71 -11.62
N ASP A 112 -19.88 -40.40 -10.56
CA ASP A 112 -20.43 -39.78 -9.36
C ASP A 112 -21.00 -38.38 -9.71
N PRO A 113 -22.33 -38.19 -9.64
CA PRO A 113 -22.97 -36.90 -9.94
C PRO A 113 -22.40 -35.76 -9.09
N PHE A 114 -21.94 -36.07 -7.87
CA PHE A 114 -21.39 -35.09 -6.95
C PHE A 114 -20.02 -34.58 -7.41
N LEU A 115 -19.11 -35.46 -7.85
CA LEU A 115 -17.80 -35.05 -8.38
C LEU A 115 -17.95 -34.26 -9.68
N TYR A 116 -18.90 -34.65 -10.53
CA TYR A 116 -19.23 -33.90 -11.73
C TYR A 116 -19.77 -32.50 -11.40
N ASP A 117 -20.67 -32.39 -10.43
CA ASP A 117 -21.19 -31.11 -9.95
C ASP A 117 -20.08 -30.21 -9.36
N ALA A 118 -19.21 -30.78 -8.53
CA ALA A 118 -18.06 -30.07 -7.97
C ALA A 118 -17.13 -29.53 -9.07
N LEU A 119 -16.86 -30.32 -10.11
CA LEU A 119 -16.10 -29.89 -11.27
C LEU A 119 -16.80 -28.77 -12.03
N CYS A 120 -18.12 -28.86 -12.22
CA CYS A 120 -18.91 -27.81 -12.84
C CYS A 120 -18.84 -26.50 -12.04
N ARG A 121 -18.96 -26.56 -10.71
CA ARG A 121 -18.85 -25.39 -9.81
C ARG A 121 -17.48 -24.73 -9.90
N LEU A 122 -16.40 -25.51 -9.86
CA LEU A 122 -15.04 -24.97 -10.01
C LEU A 122 -14.81 -24.34 -11.38
N ASN A 123 -15.22 -25.01 -12.45
CA ASN A 123 -15.07 -24.50 -13.81
C ASN A 123 -15.87 -23.22 -14.03
N ALA A 124 -17.07 -23.12 -13.44
CA ALA A 124 -17.86 -21.90 -13.46
C ALA A 124 -17.14 -20.75 -12.74
N ALA A 125 -16.63 -21.00 -11.53
CA ALA A 125 -15.89 -20.00 -10.75
C ALA A 125 -14.62 -19.52 -11.47
N ILE A 126 -13.87 -20.41 -12.12
CA ILE A 126 -12.70 -20.05 -12.92
C ILE A 126 -13.10 -19.14 -14.08
N LYS A 127 -14.13 -19.51 -14.84
CA LYS A 127 -14.60 -18.71 -15.98
C LYS A 127 -15.08 -17.33 -15.55
N GLU A 128 -15.83 -17.25 -14.46
CA GLU A 128 -16.26 -15.97 -13.88
C GLU A 128 -15.06 -15.11 -13.49
N SER A 129 -14.08 -15.71 -12.80
CA SER A 129 -12.86 -15.00 -12.39
C SER A 129 -12.05 -14.48 -13.58
N GLN A 130 -11.95 -15.27 -14.65
CA GLN A 130 -11.29 -14.85 -15.89
C GLN A 130 -12.05 -13.71 -16.60
N ILE A 131 -13.38 -13.71 -16.56
CA ILE A 131 -14.18 -12.60 -17.12
C ILE A 131 -13.92 -11.32 -16.32
N ASP A 132 -13.98 -11.41 -15.00
CA ASP A 132 -13.73 -10.27 -14.10
C ASP A 132 -12.29 -9.74 -14.26
N GLU A 133 -11.30 -10.63 -14.38
CA GLU A 133 -9.89 -10.29 -14.61
C GLU A 133 -9.71 -9.54 -15.93
N ASN A 134 -10.28 -10.07 -17.02
CA ASN A 134 -10.23 -9.41 -18.33
C ASN A 134 -10.89 -8.02 -18.30
N GLN A 135 -11.99 -7.87 -17.57
CA GLN A 135 -12.65 -6.58 -17.42
C GLN A 135 -11.79 -5.58 -16.65
N ALA A 136 -11.15 -6.02 -15.55
CA ALA A 136 -10.23 -5.20 -14.78
C ALA A 136 -9.01 -4.77 -15.61
N GLU A 137 -8.43 -5.70 -16.37
CA GLU A 137 -7.29 -5.43 -17.27
C GLU A 137 -7.66 -4.42 -18.36
N VAL A 138 -8.83 -4.57 -18.99
CA VAL A 138 -9.30 -3.63 -20.02
C VAL A 138 -9.51 -2.23 -19.44
N ALA A 139 -10.09 -2.12 -18.24
CA ALA A 139 -10.28 -0.85 -17.55
C ALA A 139 -8.94 -0.16 -17.25
N TRP A 140 -7.99 -0.91 -16.69
CA TRP A 140 -6.65 -0.42 -16.36
C TRP A 140 -5.86 0.00 -17.62
N LYS A 141 -5.85 -0.83 -18.67
CA LYS A 141 -5.24 -0.46 -19.97
C LYS A 141 -5.89 0.78 -20.58
N GLY A 142 -7.20 0.93 -20.39
CA GLY A 142 -7.96 2.10 -20.83
C GLY A 142 -7.49 3.38 -20.15
N TYR A 143 -7.27 3.35 -18.83
CA TYR A 143 -6.73 4.48 -18.07
C TYR A 143 -5.34 4.91 -18.58
N TRP A 144 -4.45 3.95 -18.81
CA TRP A 144 -3.09 4.21 -19.28
C TRP A 144 -2.95 4.41 -20.79
N SER A 145 -4.04 4.35 -21.56
CA SER A 145 -4.03 4.43 -23.03
C SER A 145 -3.07 3.43 -23.69
N ILE A 146 -2.93 2.23 -23.12
CA ILE A 146 -2.02 1.19 -23.62
C ILE A 146 -2.59 0.60 -24.92
N PRO A 147 -1.80 0.52 -26.02
CA PRO A 147 -2.27 -0.07 -27.27
C PRO A 147 -2.66 -1.55 -27.11
N LYS A 148 -3.78 -1.94 -27.72
CA LYS A 148 -4.30 -3.32 -27.72
C LYS A 148 -3.37 -4.35 -28.38
N THR A 149 -2.33 -3.89 -29.09
CA THR A 149 -1.32 -4.74 -29.74
C THR A 149 -0.32 -5.35 -28.76
N VAL A 150 -0.24 -4.82 -27.54
CA VAL A 150 0.56 -5.38 -26.44
C VAL A 150 -0.32 -6.39 -25.71
N ASN A 151 -0.38 -7.62 -26.23
CA ASN A 151 -1.01 -8.76 -25.56
C ASN A 151 0.06 -9.56 -24.82
N PRO A 152 0.26 -9.40 -23.51
CA PRO A 152 0.81 -10.47 -22.71
C PRO A 152 -0.27 -11.56 -22.61
N SER A 153 -0.09 -12.65 -23.36
CA SER A 153 -1.07 -13.74 -23.51
C SER A 153 -1.09 -14.69 -22.30
N SER A 154 -1.19 -14.17 -21.09
CA SER A 154 -1.25 -14.99 -19.90
C SER A 154 -2.34 -14.45 -18.99
N SER A 155 -3.52 -15.10 -19.03
CA SER A 155 -4.43 -15.01 -17.89
C SER A 155 -3.65 -15.47 -16.66
N TRP A 156 -3.76 -14.72 -15.56
CA TRP A 156 -3.07 -15.08 -14.33
C TRP A 156 -3.81 -16.20 -13.59
N ILE A 157 -5.10 -16.39 -13.93
CA ILE A 157 -5.99 -17.48 -13.53
C ILE A 157 -6.23 -18.45 -14.70
#